data_AF-A0A7Y0GUV2-F1
#
_entry.id   AF-A0A7Y0GUV2-F1
#
_cell.length_a   1.000
_cell.length_b   1.000
_cell.length_c   1.000
_cell.angle_alpha   90.00
_cell.angle_beta   90.00
_cell.angle_gamma   90.00
#
_symmetry.space_group_name_H-M   'P 1'
#
loop_
_entity.id
_entity.type
_entity.pdbx_description
1 polymer ?
#
loop_
_entity_poly.entity_id
_entity_poly.type
_entity_poly.pdbx_seq_one_letter_code
_entity_poly.pdbx_strand_id
1 'polypeptide(L)'
;MPTTHATRDPGTATATVITLTGLRLRRHLQHLLEVRDKLAVLSTERFSHNLDDDAETFALMIGVEDEIAGLFPEVHNKLFPQWITTVAKASHEPGDYNPHCGIGRGAQQPDLPKA
;
A
#
# COMPACT_ATOMS: atom_id res chain seq x y z
N MET A 1 -5.78 -47.40 44.63
CA MET A 1 -5.28 -46.16 43.99
C MET A 1 -5.24 -46.37 42.49
N PRO A 2 -6.24 -45.93 41.70
CA PRO A 2 -6.11 -45.90 40.25
C PRO A 2 -5.64 -44.51 39.80
N THR A 3 -4.52 -44.47 39.09
CA THR A 3 -3.93 -43.26 38.52
C THR A 3 -4.69 -42.89 37.25
N THR A 4 -5.34 -41.73 37.26
CA THR A 4 -6.01 -41.14 36.10
C THR A 4 -4.96 -40.72 35.07
N HIS A 5 -4.83 -41.47 33.98
CA HIS A 5 -4.11 -40.97 32.80
C HIS A 5 -5.02 -39.96 32.08
N ALA A 6 -4.69 -38.68 32.20
CA ALA A 6 -5.29 -37.64 31.40
C ALA A 6 -4.83 -37.82 29.94
N THR A 7 -5.70 -38.37 29.09
CA THR A 7 -5.51 -38.35 27.65
C THR A 7 -5.67 -36.90 27.19
N ARG A 8 -4.53 -36.28 26.86
CA ARG A 8 -4.46 -34.93 26.30
C ARG A 8 -4.95 -35.02 24.86
N ASP A 9 -6.14 -34.50 24.60
CA ASP A 9 -6.65 -34.35 23.22
C ASP A 9 -5.68 -33.46 22.43
N PRO A 10 -5.10 -33.94 21.32
CA PRO A 10 -4.37 -33.08 20.41
C PRO A 10 -5.40 -32.23 19.69
N GLY A 11 -5.57 -30.99 20.16
CA GLY A 11 -6.38 -29.97 19.51
C GLY A 11 -6.10 -29.98 18.01
N THR A 12 -7.11 -30.42 17.25
CA THR A 12 -7.02 -30.57 15.80
C THR A 12 -6.88 -29.18 15.21
N ALA A 13 -5.64 -28.77 14.92
CA ALA A 13 -5.39 -27.63 14.08
C ALA A 13 -5.94 -27.96 12.69
N THR A 14 -7.17 -27.57 12.42
CA THR A 14 -7.79 -27.68 11.10
C THR A 14 -6.95 -26.87 10.13
N ALA A 15 -6.11 -27.54 9.35
CA ALA A 15 -5.34 -26.93 8.29
C ALA A 15 -6.32 -26.38 7.25
N THR A 16 -6.48 -25.05 7.21
CA THR A 16 -7.33 -24.38 6.23
C THR A 16 -6.76 -24.63 4.83
N VAL A 17 -7.41 -25.50 4.06
CA VAL A 17 -7.08 -25.73 2.65
C VAL A 17 -7.55 -24.51 1.85
N ILE A 18 -6.60 -23.65 1.50
CA ILE A 18 -6.88 -22.51 0.63
C ILE A 18 -6.63 -22.95 -0.81
N THR A 19 -7.63 -22.83 -1.67
CA THR A 19 -7.47 -23.09 -3.10
C THR A 19 -6.38 -22.17 -3.66
N LEU A 20 -5.50 -22.70 -4.52
CA LEU A 20 -4.40 -21.93 -5.11
C LEU A 20 -4.89 -20.64 -5.78
N THR A 21 -6.08 -20.68 -6.37
CA THR A 21 -6.78 -19.52 -6.95
C THR A 21 -7.06 -18.43 -5.90
N GLY A 22 -7.55 -18.79 -4.71
CA GLY A 22 -7.78 -17.84 -3.62
C GLY A 22 -6.50 -17.24 -3.04
N LEU A 23 -5.38 -17.97 -3.07
CA LEU A 23 -4.08 -17.41 -2.69
C LEU A 23 -3.56 -16.41 -3.75
N ARG A 24 -3.71 -16.72 -5.03
CA ARG A 24 -3.31 -15.84 -6.13
C ARG A 24 -4.12 -14.54 -6.14
N LEU A 25 -5.45 -14.62 -5.98
CA LEU A 25 -6.31 -13.44 -5.91
C LEU A 25 -5.95 -12.53 -4.73
N ARG A 26 -5.69 -13.11 -3.54
CA ARG A 26 -5.26 -12.32 -2.38
C ARG A 26 -3.92 -11.61 -2.61
N ARG A 27 -2.94 -12.30 -3.21
CA ARG A 27 -1.65 -11.68 -3.54
C ARG A 27 -1.79 -10.59 -4.59
N HIS A 28 -2.64 -10.80 -5.57
CA HIS A 28 -2.91 -9.82 -6.62
C HIS A 28 -3.56 -8.57 -6.04
N LEU A 29 -4.61 -8.72 -5.22
CA LEU A 29 -5.21 -7.60 -4.49
C LEU A 29 -4.19 -6.86 -3.63
N GLN A 30 -3.38 -7.59 -2.85
CA GLN A 30 -2.35 -6.98 -2.02
C GLN A 30 -1.36 -6.17 -2.87
N HIS A 31 -0.93 -6.71 -4.01
CA HIS A 31 -0.04 -6.01 -4.92
C HIS A 31 -0.68 -4.74 -5.49
N LEU A 32 -1.94 -4.79 -5.94
CA LEU A 32 -2.66 -3.62 -6.44
C LEU A 32 -2.77 -2.52 -5.37
N LEU A 33 -3.12 -2.89 -4.14
CA LEU A 33 -3.19 -1.94 -3.02
C LEU A 33 -1.81 -1.30 -2.73
N GLU A 34 -0.75 -2.10 -2.72
CA GLU A 34 0.62 -1.60 -2.53
C GLU A 34 1.06 -0.65 -3.66
N VAL A 35 0.70 -0.96 -4.91
CA VAL A 35 1.04 -0.12 -6.07
C VAL A 35 0.24 1.18 -6.05
N ARG A 36 -1.08 1.11 -5.78
CA ARG A 36 -1.93 2.28 -5.62
C ARG A 36 -1.36 3.24 -4.58
N ASP A 37 -1.03 2.75 -3.39
CA ASP A 37 -0.52 3.59 -2.30
C ASP A 37 0.81 4.26 -2.68
N LYS A 38 1.71 3.53 -3.37
CA LYS A 38 2.97 4.10 -3.86
C LYS A 38 2.74 5.17 -4.92
N LEU A 39 1.89 4.93 -5.91
CA LEU A 39 1.62 5.91 -6.97
C LEU A 39 0.88 7.14 -6.43
N ALA A 40 0.00 6.97 -5.46
CA ALA A 40 -0.69 8.08 -4.82
C ALA A 40 0.27 9.02 -4.08
N VAL A 41 1.23 8.46 -3.33
CA VAL A 41 2.31 9.24 -2.71
C VAL A 41 3.16 9.91 -3.79
N LEU A 42 3.63 9.15 -4.79
CA LEU A 42 4.50 9.67 -5.84
C LEU A 42 3.86 10.80 -6.65
N SER A 43 2.59 10.66 -7.02
CA SER A 43 1.83 11.70 -7.72
C SER A 43 1.76 12.99 -6.89
N THR A 44 1.58 12.85 -5.58
CA THR A 44 1.47 14.00 -4.66
C THR A 44 2.80 14.70 -4.45
N GLU A 45 3.89 13.94 -4.31
CA GLU A 45 5.23 14.50 -4.25
C GLU A 45 5.58 15.23 -5.55
N ARG A 46 5.28 14.63 -6.71
CA ARG A 46 5.50 15.25 -8.02
C ARG A 46 4.71 16.54 -8.19
N PHE A 47 3.43 16.54 -7.81
CA PHE A 47 2.59 17.73 -7.81
C PHE A 47 3.16 18.83 -6.89
N SER A 48 3.54 18.46 -5.66
CA SER A 48 4.10 19.41 -4.67
C SER A 48 5.42 20.04 -5.15
N HIS A 49 6.12 19.39 -6.07
CA HIS A 49 7.37 19.85 -6.68
C HIS A 49 7.20 20.35 -8.13
N ASN A 50 5.97 20.44 -8.64
CA ASN A 50 5.65 20.91 -9.99
C ASN A 50 6.47 20.20 -11.08
N LEU A 51 6.59 18.88 -10.99
CA LEU A 51 7.29 18.04 -11.96
C LEU A 51 6.38 17.72 -13.15
N ASP A 52 6.95 17.69 -14.36
CA ASP A 52 6.22 17.57 -15.64
C ASP A 52 5.41 16.27 -15.80
N ASP A 53 5.73 15.24 -15.01
CA ASP A 53 5.12 13.91 -15.09
C ASP A 53 4.13 13.62 -13.94
N ASP A 54 3.68 14.66 -13.22
CA ASP A 54 2.69 14.55 -12.14
C ASP A 54 1.36 13.97 -12.65
N ALA A 55 0.86 14.47 -13.78
CA ALA A 55 -0.40 14.07 -14.39
C ALA A 55 -0.35 12.62 -14.91
N GLU A 56 0.77 12.21 -15.51
CA GLU A 56 0.96 10.82 -15.96
C GLU A 56 0.98 9.86 -14.76
N THR A 57 1.69 10.24 -13.69
CA THR A 57 1.73 9.45 -12.46
C THR A 57 0.35 9.31 -11.82
N PHE A 58 -0.44 10.40 -11.83
CA PHE A 58 -1.83 10.37 -11.35
C PHE A 58 -2.70 9.45 -12.21
N ALA A 59 -2.57 9.50 -13.54
CA ALA A 59 -3.32 8.65 -14.44
C ALA A 59 -3.00 7.15 -14.24
N LEU A 60 -1.73 6.80 -14.01
CA LEU A 60 -1.34 5.43 -13.67
C LEU A 60 -2.00 4.94 -12.38
N MET A 61 -2.09 5.81 -11.37
CA MET A 61 -2.76 5.49 -10.11
C MET A 61 -4.27 5.23 -10.33
N ILE A 62 -4.94 6.06 -11.14
CA ILE A 62 -6.36 5.85 -11.50
C ILE A 62 -6.56 4.50 -12.20
N GLY A 63 -5.65 4.12 -13.11
CA GLY A 63 -5.72 2.81 -13.77
C GLY A 63 -5.67 1.63 -12.81
N VAL A 64 -4.86 1.74 -11.74
CA VAL A 64 -4.83 0.72 -10.67
C VAL A 64 -6.13 0.72 -9.87
N GLU A 65 -6.69 1.89 -9.57
CA GLU A 65 -7.95 1.99 -8.84
C GLU A 65 -9.12 1.39 -9.64
N ASP A 66 -9.18 1.65 -10.96
CA ASP A 66 -10.17 1.05 -11.85
C ASP A 66 -10.06 -0.49 -11.88
N GLU A 67 -8.85 -1.03 -11.85
CA GLU A 67 -8.63 -2.47 -11.77
C GLU A 67 -9.12 -3.04 -10.42
N ILE A 68 -8.87 -2.34 -9.31
CA ILE A 68 -9.39 -2.72 -7.98
C ILE A 68 -10.93 -2.65 -7.98
N ALA A 69 -11.53 -1.61 -8.54
CA ALA A 69 -12.99 -1.46 -8.63
C ALA A 69 -13.63 -2.59 -9.45
N GLY A 70 -13.00 -3.00 -10.55
CA GLY A 70 -13.48 -4.07 -11.43
C GLY A 70 -13.32 -5.47 -10.83
N LEU A 71 -12.18 -5.78 -10.22
CA LEU A 71 -11.87 -7.12 -9.72
C LEU A 71 -12.29 -7.35 -8.26
N PHE A 72 -12.31 -6.29 -7.44
CA PHE A 72 -12.51 -6.36 -5.99
C PHE A 72 -13.45 -5.24 -5.47
N PRO A 73 -14.69 -5.15 -5.97
CA PRO A 73 -15.59 -4.01 -5.72
C PRO A 73 -15.92 -3.78 -4.23
N GLU A 74 -16.03 -4.85 -3.44
CA GLU A 74 -16.26 -4.72 -1.99
C GLU A 74 -15.08 -4.06 -1.27
N VAL A 75 -13.86 -4.36 -1.72
CA VAL A 75 -12.63 -3.78 -1.17
C VAL A 75 -12.51 -2.32 -1.58
N HIS A 76 -12.76 -2.02 -2.86
CA HIS A 76 -12.83 -0.66 -3.38
C HIS A 76 -13.78 0.20 -2.55
N ASN A 77 -15.04 -0.21 -2.42
CA ASN A 77 -16.07 0.56 -1.72
C ASN A 77 -15.72 0.85 -0.26
N LYS A 78 -14.97 -0.06 0.39
CA LYS A 78 -14.52 0.10 1.77
C LYS A 78 -13.32 1.03 1.91
N LEU A 79 -12.34 0.93 1.00
CA LEU A 79 -11.02 1.55 1.17
C LEU A 79 -10.85 2.83 0.36
N PHE A 80 -11.56 3.01 -0.76
CA PHE A 80 -11.47 4.19 -1.61
C PHE A 80 -11.66 5.51 -0.84
N PRO A 81 -12.65 5.66 0.08
CA PRO A 81 -12.81 6.90 0.84
C PRO A 81 -11.65 7.19 1.81
N GLN A 82 -10.90 6.17 2.21
CA GLN A 82 -9.81 6.30 3.20
C GLN A 82 -8.49 6.74 2.56
N TRP A 83 -8.32 6.48 1.26
CA TRP A 83 -7.06 6.72 0.57
C TRP A 83 -6.62 8.20 0.65
N ILE A 84 -7.55 9.16 0.56
CA ILE A 84 -7.21 10.60 0.63
C ILE A 84 -6.43 11.00 1.89
N THR A 85 -6.64 10.29 3.01
CA THR A 85 -5.93 10.54 4.27
C THR A 85 -4.47 10.08 4.24
N THR A 86 -4.14 9.08 3.44
CA THR A 86 -2.77 8.61 3.23
C THR A 86 -1.98 9.60 2.40
N VAL A 87 -2.63 10.18 1.38
CA VAL A 87 -2.02 11.16 0.48
C VAL A 87 -1.69 12.47 1.18
N ALA A 88 -2.61 12.94 2.02
CA ALA A 88 -2.44 14.19 2.76
C ALA A 88 -1.16 14.23 3.61
N LYS A 89 -0.60 13.07 4.01
CA LYS A 89 0.64 13.01 4.80
C LYS A 89 1.87 13.47 4.03
N ALA A 90 1.96 13.21 2.73
CA ALA A 90 3.10 13.58 1.90
C ALA A 90 2.91 14.94 1.20
N SER A 91 1.68 15.46 1.18
CA SER A 91 1.33 16.74 0.56
C SER A 91 2.00 17.92 1.25
N HIS A 92 2.41 18.92 0.48
CA HIS A 92 2.83 20.24 0.95
C HIS A 92 2.72 21.26 -0.18
N GLU A 93 2.72 22.55 0.15
CA GLU A 93 2.79 23.59 -0.87
C GLU A 93 4.16 23.60 -1.56
N PRO A 94 4.23 24.02 -2.83
CA PRO A 94 5.50 24.23 -3.50
C PRO A 94 6.42 25.17 -2.72
N GLY A 95 7.60 24.68 -2.34
CA GLY A 95 8.58 25.42 -1.54
C GLY A 95 8.55 25.11 -0.04
N ASP A 96 7.52 24.44 0.45
CA ASP A 96 7.48 23.94 1.83
C ASP A 96 8.21 22.60 1.97
N TYR A 97 8.72 22.34 3.17
CA TYR A 97 9.32 21.05 3.51
C TYR A 97 8.34 20.17 4.27
N ASN A 98 8.17 18.94 3.80
CA ASN A 98 7.48 17.89 4.53
C ASN A 98 8.42 16.69 4.76
N PRO A 99 8.65 16.27 6.02
CA PRO A 99 9.51 15.12 6.32
C PRO A 99 8.98 13.80 5.75
N HIS A 100 7.72 13.74 5.34
CA HIS A 100 7.12 12.57 4.69
C HIS A 100 7.25 12.58 3.17
N CYS A 101 7.62 13.70 2.54
CA CYS A 101 7.92 13.79 1.11
C CYS A 101 9.32 13.25 0.80
N GLY A 102 9.41 12.21 -0.05
CA GLY A 102 10.66 11.60 -0.51
C GLY A 102 11.54 12.55 -1.31
N ILE A 103 10.95 13.36 -2.20
CA ILE A 103 11.68 14.34 -3.02
C ILE A 103 12.31 15.41 -2.12
N GLY A 104 11.53 16.01 -1.22
CA GLY A 104 12.03 17.01 -0.27
C GLY A 104 13.14 16.47 0.65
N ARG A 105 13.00 15.25 1.17
CA ARG A 105 14.06 14.59 1.94
C ARG A 105 15.34 14.37 1.12
N GLY A 106 15.20 13.95 -0.13
CA GLY A 106 16.34 13.71 -1.03
C GLY A 106 17.12 14.99 -1.35
N ALA A 107 16.42 16.11 -1.53
CA ALA A 107 17.04 17.42 -1.77
C ALA A 107 17.81 17.98 -0.57
N GLN A 108 17.53 17.50 0.66
CA GLN A 108 18.24 17.92 1.87
C GLN A 108 19.50 17.11 2.17
N GLN A 109 19.79 16.02 1.45
CA GLN A 109 21.04 15.29 1.65
C GLN A 109 22.22 16.12 1.11
N PRO A 110 23.16 16.58 1.95
CA PRO A 110 24.39 17.19 1.44
C PRO A 110 25.16 16.14 0.65
N ASP A 111 25.74 16.54 -0.50
CA ASP A 111 26.64 15.70 -1.30
C ASP A 111 27.68 15.06 -0.37
N LEU A 112 27.55 13.75 -0.13
CA LEU A 112 28.59 12.99 0.54
C LEU A 112 29.81 13.00 -0.41
N PRO A 113 31.00 13.41 0.05
CA PRO A 113 32.18 13.38 -0.79
C PRO A 113 32.40 11.93 -1.27
N LYS A 114 32.55 11.76 -2.59
CA LYS A 114 32.91 10.47 -3.18
C LYS A 114 34.20 9.98 -2.52
N ALA A 115 34.12 8.81 -1.89
CA ALA A 115 35.26 8.09 -1.31
C ALA A 115 36.24 7.63 -2.41
#